data_AF-A0A3R6Y995-F1
#
_entry.id   AF-A0A3R6Y995-F1
#
_cell.length_a   1.000
_cell.length_b   1.000
_cell.length_c   1.000
_cell.angle_alpha   90.00
_cell.angle_beta   90.00
_cell.angle_gamma   90.00
#
_symmetry.space_group_name_H-M   'P 1'
#
loop_
_entity.id
_entity.type
_entity.pdbx_description
1 polymer ?
#
loop_
_entity_poly.entity_id
_entity_poly.type
_entity_poly.pdbx_seq_one_letter_code
_entity_poly.pdbx_strand_id
1 'polypeptide(L)'
;MSLLPSSVQPFVGTPLDDLRPLAYTLWKTDFLSQATSRDLAEFYSTKDYVSQGNRIDALNISKMYLELDQVEHSELYGVDPTLSETDREARLAEIKAHTTAIQREVIAREATKKLAHQRSAAHTFLVSAISTNLRRLYQATTCPFELFEHIKTRFESNPMDNN
;
A
#
# COMPACT_ATOMS: atom_id res chain seq x y z
N MET A 1 -10.24 0.72 -17.63
CA MET A 1 -9.92 1.94 -16.87
C MET A 1 -10.49 1.80 -15.47
N SER A 2 -9.68 1.63 -14.43
CA SER A 2 -10.22 1.61 -13.06
C SER A 2 -10.34 3.04 -12.56
N LEU A 3 -11.55 3.40 -12.14
CA LEU A 3 -11.81 4.63 -11.40
C LEU A 3 -11.02 4.54 -10.10
N LEU A 4 -10.15 5.52 -9.86
CA LEU A 4 -9.51 5.75 -8.57
C LEU A 4 -10.60 5.69 -7.48
N PRO A 5 -10.44 4.93 -6.38
CA PRO A 5 -11.34 5.10 -5.27
C PRO A 5 -11.14 6.51 -4.72
N SER A 6 -12.18 7.32 -4.92
CA SER A 6 -12.55 8.49 -4.13
C SER A 6 -12.03 8.37 -2.70
N SER A 7 -11.34 9.41 -2.24
CA SER A 7 -11.00 9.71 -0.83
C SER A 7 -11.57 8.72 0.19
N VAL A 8 -10.70 7.98 0.88
CA VAL A 8 -11.12 7.13 2.00
C VAL A 8 -11.96 7.96 2.95
N GLN A 9 -13.18 7.48 3.22
CA GLN A 9 -14.09 8.17 4.12
C GLN A 9 -13.40 8.43 5.46
N PRO A 10 -13.45 9.67 5.98
CA PRO A 10 -12.88 10.02 7.27
C PRO A 10 -13.40 9.13 8.40
N PHE A 11 -12.64 9.10 9.50
CA PHE A 11 -13.08 8.51 10.76
C PHE A 11 -14.41 9.12 11.21
N VAL A 12 -15.37 8.26 11.56
CA VAL A 12 -16.68 8.68 12.08
C VAL A 12 -16.66 8.54 13.59
N GLY A 13 -16.56 9.66 14.30
CA GLY A 13 -16.52 9.66 15.76
C GLY A 13 -15.89 10.93 16.31
N THR A 14 -15.71 10.97 17.62
CA THR A 14 -15.01 12.09 18.27
C THR A 14 -13.50 11.92 18.05
N PRO A 15 -12.80 12.87 17.41
CA PRO A 15 -11.37 12.79 17.25
C PRO A 15 -10.64 12.76 18.60
N LEU A 16 -9.54 12.01 18.69
CA LEU A 16 -8.73 11.92 19.89
C LEU A 16 -8.15 13.29 20.26
N ASP A 17 -8.34 13.68 21.51
CA ASP A 17 -7.86 14.93 22.08
C ASP A 17 -6.87 14.63 23.20
N ASP A 18 -5.74 15.35 23.20
CA ASP A 18 -4.68 15.25 24.21
C ASP A 18 -5.17 15.67 25.60
N LEU A 19 -6.24 16.49 25.66
CA LEU A 19 -6.84 16.95 26.91
C LEU A 19 -7.75 15.92 27.58
N ARG A 20 -8.05 14.78 26.91
CA ARG A 20 -8.97 13.77 27.43
C ARG A 20 -8.36 12.36 27.35
N PRO A 21 -7.34 12.04 28.17
CA PRO A 21 -6.66 10.74 28.13
C PRO A 21 -7.61 9.56 28.37
N LEU A 22 -8.63 9.72 29.22
CA LEU A 22 -9.64 8.69 29.48
C LEU A 22 -10.49 8.33 28.25
N ALA A 23 -10.55 9.21 27.24
CA ALA A 23 -11.23 8.93 25.97
C ALA A 23 -10.41 8.05 25.03
N TYR A 24 -9.12 7.84 25.30
CA TYR A 24 -8.22 7.08 24.44
C TYR A 24 -8.65 5.63 24.25
N THR A 25 -9.06 4.94 25.31
CA THR A 25 -9.49 3.53 25.23
C THR A 25 -10.70 3.36 24.31
N LEU A 26 -11.70 4.24 24.43
CA LEU A 26 -12.88 4.23 23.58
C LEU A 26 -12.51 4.57 22.14
N TRP A 27 -11.73 5.63 21.94
CA TRP A 27 -11.25 6.05 20.63
C TRP A 27 -10.47 4.94 19.92
N LYS A 28 -9.56 4.26 20.62
CA LYS A 28 -8.72 3.20 20.05
C LYS A 28 -9.58 2.02 19.56
N THR A 29 -10.57 1.61 20.35
CA THR A 29 -11.51 0.55 19.96
C THR A 29 -12.31 0.95 18.72
N ASP A 30 -12.90 2.15 18.71
CA ASP A 30 -13.71 2.63 17.57
C ASP A 30 -12.86 2.81 16.31
N PHE A 31 -11.65 3.34 16.47
CA PHE A 31 -10.68 3.55 15.41
C PHE A 31 -10.27 2.23 14.76
N LEU A 32 -9.87 1.23 15.56
CA LEU A 32 -9.42 -0.07 15.04
C LEU A 32 -10.58 -0.84 14.41
N SER A 33 -11.79 -0.75 14.97
CA SER A 33 -13.00 -1.33 14.36
C SER A 33 -13.26 -0.75 12.96
N GLN A 34 -13.23 0.58 12.83
CA GLN A 34 -13.42 1.25 11.54
C GLN A 34 -12.26 1.01 10.57
N ALA A 35 -11.02 0.97 11.05
CA ALA A 35 -9.85 0.62 10.24
C ALA A 35 -9.96 -0.80 9.68
N THR A 36 -10.44 -1.74 10.49
CA THR A 36 -10.64 -3.14 10.08
C THR A 36 -11.71 -3.24 8.98
N SER A 37 -12.84 -2.55 9.15
CA SER A 37 -13.90 -2.51 8.13
C SER A 37 -13.49 -1.89 6.78
N ARG A 38 -12.32 -1.23 6.73
CA ARG A 38 -11.76 -0.55 5.56
C ARG A 38 -10.48 -1.20 5.05
N ASP A 39 -10.10 -2.36 5.58
CA ASP A 39 -8.84 -3.05 5.26
C ASP A 39 -7.57 -2.22 5.54
N LEU A 40 -7.62 -1.35 6.57
CA LEU A 40 -6.51 -0.47 6.95
C LEU A 40 -5.76 -0.94 8.21
N ALA A 41 -6.32 -1.86 9.00
CA ALA A 41 -5.81 -2.22 10.32
C ALA A 41 -4.33 -2.63 10.33
N GLU A 42 -3.90 -3.41 9.33
CA GLU A 42 -2.53 -3.90 9.21
C GLU A 42 -1.49 -2.79 9.06
N PHE A 43 -1.87 -1.64 8.49
CA PHE A 43 -0.97 -0.47 8.39
C PHE A 43 -0.63 0.15 9.75
N TYR A 44 -1.39 -0.18 10.80
CA TYR A 44 -1.17 0.31 12.16
C TYR A 44 -0.54 -0.75 13.08
N SER A 45 -0.64 -2.05 12.76
CA SER A 45 -0.09 -3.15 13.57
C SER A 45 1.25 -3.68 13.08
N THR A 46 1.50 -3.63 11.76
CA THR A 46 2.65 -4.28 11.14
C THR A 46 3.55 -3.24 10.48
N LYS A 47 4.77 -3.08 11.01
CA LYS A 47 5.79 -2.23 10.37
C LYS A 47 6.09 -2.77 8.97
N ASP A 48 6.19 -1.87 8.00
CA ASP A 48 6.48 -2.19 6.60
C ASP A 48 5.46 -3.13 5.93
N TYR A 49 4.20 -3.12 6.40
CA TYR A 49 3.13 -3.91 5.80
C TYR A 49 3.01 -3.71 4.28
N VAL A 50 2.83 -4.83 3.57
CA VAL A 50 2.54 -4.90 2.14
C VAL A 50 1.43 -5.94 1.92
N SER A 51 0.31 -5.51 1.35
CA SER A 51 -0.80 -6.43 1.04
C SER A 51 -0.42 -7.42 -0.06
N GLN A 52 -0.67 -8.71 0.16
CA GLN A 52 -0.52 -9.75 -0.87
C GLN A 52 -1.42 -9.48 -2.08
N GLY A 53 -2.58 -8.85 -1.89
CA GLY A 53 -3.47 -8.44 -2.97
C GLY A 53 -2.78 -7.51 -3.97
N ASN A 54 -1.87 -6.64 -3.51
CA ASN A 54 -1.13 -5.74 -4.40
C ASN A 54 -0.26 -6.52 -5.40
N ARG A 55 0.34 -7.62 -4.96
CA ARG A 55 1.18 -8.46 -5.82
C ARG A 55 0.36 -9.20 -6.87
N ILE A 56 -0.85 -9.66 -6.50
CA ILE A 56 -1.77 -10.32 -7.43
C ILE A 56 -2.26 -9.34 -8.49
N ASP A 57 -2.66 -8.14 -8.09
CA ASP A 57 -3.11 -7.12 -9.04
C ASP A 57 -1.98 -6.66 -9.96
N ALA A 58 -0.78 -6.47 -9.42
CA ALA A 58 0.39 -6.11 -10.22
C ALA A 58 0.76 -7.22 -11.22
N LEU A 59 0.60 -8.50 -10.86
CA LEU A 59 0.77 -9.63 -11.77
C LEU A 59 -0.31 -9.65 -12.87
N ASN A 60 -1.56 -9.35 -12.54
CA ASN A 60 -2.62 -9.28 -13.55
C ASN A 60 -2.39 -8.12 -14.52
N ILE A 61 -1.94 -6.97 -14.02
CA ILE A 61 -1.57 -5.82 -14.86
C ILE A 61 -0.36 -6.15 -15.74
N SER A 62 0.67 -6.84 -15.21
CA SER A 62 1.86 -7.17 -16.00
C SER A 62 1.60 -8.10 -17.18
N LYS A 63 0.59 -8.98 -17.08
CA LYS A 63 0.12 -9.78 -18.22
C LYS A 63 -0.42 -8.90 -19.36
N MET A 64 -1.23 -7.90 -19.04
CA MET A 64 -1.76 -6.97 -20.04
C MET A 64 -0.65 -6.13 -20.70
N TYR A 65 0.34 -5.69 -19.92
CA TYR A 65 1.50 -4.97 -20.46
C TYR A 65 2.34 -5.86 -21.38
N LEU A 66 2.51 -7.13 -21.02
CA LEU A 66 3.22 -8.08 -21.87
C LEU A 66 2.48 -8.37 -23.18
N GLU A 67 1.15 -8.50 -23.13
CA GLU A 67 0.33 -8.64 -24.34
C GLU A 67 0.45 -7.42 -25.26
N LEU A 68 0.47 -6.21 -24.69
CA LEU A 68 0.68 -4.99 -25.45
C LEU A 68 2.07 -4.94 -26.09
N ASP A 69 3.12 -5.27 -25.33
CA ASP A 69 4.50 -5.32 -25.84
C ASP A 69 4.64 -6.32 -27.00
N GLN A 70 3.96 -7.48 -26.90
CA GLN A 70 3.93 -8.48 -27.98
C GLN A 70 3.25 -7.99 -29.26
N VAL A 71 2.21 -7.16 -29.12
CA VAL A 71 1.51 -6.58 -30.27
C VAL A 71 2.34 -5.45 -30.91
N GLU A 72 2.97 -4.61 -30.09
CA GLU A 72 3.76 -3.47 -30.54
C GLU A 72 5.14 -3.86 -31.10
N HIS A 73 5.73 -4.95 -30.59
CA HIS A 73 7.07 -5.43 -30.92
C HIS A 73 7.06 -6.87 -31.45
N SER A 74 6.08 -7.21 -32.30
CA SER A 74 5.86 -8.58 -32.78
C SER A 74 7.10 -9.26 -33.39
N GLU A 75 7.97 -8.50 -34.04
CA GLU A 75 9.26 -8.95 -34.60
C GLU A 75 10.24 -9.43 -33.52
N LEU A 76 10.19 -8.84 -32.32
CA LEU A 76 11.00 -9.25 -31.17
C LEU A 76 10.57 -10.61 -30.62
N TYR A 77 9.33 -11.03 -30.86
CA TYR A 77 8.79 -12.31 -30.42
C TYR A 77 8.87 -13.41 -31.49
N GLY A 78 9.28 -13.05 -32.71
CA GLY A 78 9.48 -13.98 -33.80
C GLY A 78 10.67 -14.91 -33.57
N VAL A 79 10.48 -16.19 -33.89
CA VAL A 79 11.54 -17.20 -33.99
C VAL A 79 11.58 -17.70 -35.43
N ASP A 80 12.70 -17.45 -36.12
CA ASP A 80 12.88 -17.89 -37.50
C ASP A 80 13.00 -19.42 -37.54
N PRO A 81 12.14 -20.13 -38.31
CA PRO A 81 12.15 -21.58 -38.39
C PRO A 81 13.41 -22.16 -39.06
N THR A 82 14.21 -21.35 -39.74
CA THR A 82 15.45 -21.76 -40.42
C THR A 82 16.68 -21.73 -39.51
N LEU A 83 16.54 -21.21 -38.27
CA LEU A 83 17.63 -21.18 -37.30
C LEU A 83 18.11 -22.58 -36.93
N SER A 84 19.42 -22.69 -36.68
CA SER A 84 19.99 -23.88 -36.04
C SER A 84 19.36 -24.10 -34.66
N GLU A 85 19.44 -25.32 -34.14
CA GLU A 85 18.89 -25.62 -32.81
C GLU A 85 19.51 -24.72 -31.72
N THR A 86 20.82 -24.54 -31.75
CA THR A 86 21.55 -23.65 -30.83
C THR A 86 21.08 -22.20 -30.92
N ASP A 87 20.92 -21.67 -32.13
CA ASP A 87 20.50 -20.28 -32.34
C ASP A 87 19.02 -20.09 -31.95
N ARG A 88 18.19 -21.11 -32.22
CA ARG A 88 16.78 -21.13 -31.79
C ARG A 88 16.67 -21.10 -30.26
N GLU A 89 17.48 -21.88 -29.56
CA GLU A 89 17.54 -21.86 -28.09
C GLU A 89 18.01 -20.51 -27.56
N ALA A 90 19.05 -19.92 -28.14
CA ALA A 90 19.52 -18.58 -27.78
C ALA A 90 18.41 -17.53 -27.97
N ARG A 91 17.67 -17.59 -29.08
CA ARG A 91 16.55 -16.67 -29.35
C ARG A 91 15.40 -16.84 -28.35
N LEU A 92 15.03 -18.07 -28.03
CA LEU A 92 14.01 -18.34 -27.00
C LEU A 92 14.44 -17.85 -25.62
N ALA A 93 15.73 -17.97 -25.28
CA ALA A 93 16.28 -17.45 -24.04
C ALA A 93 16.22 -15.92 -23.99
N GLU A 94 16.51 -15.23 -25.10
CA GLU A 94 16.41 -13.77 -25.23
C GLU A 94 14.95 -13.29 -25.04
N ILE A 95 13.99 -13.90 -25.74
CA ILE A 95 12.56 -13.60 -25.59
C ILE A 95 12.13 -13.82 -24.13
N LYS A 96 12.54 -14.93 -23.52
CA LYS A 96 12.25 -15.23 -22.11
C LYS A 96 12.86 -14.19 -21.16
N ALA A 97 14.07 -13.73 -21.43
CA ALA A 97 14.72 -12.69 -20.63
C ALA A 97 13.96 -11.36 -20.74
N HIS A 98 13.59 -10.96 -21.96
CA HIS A 98 12.81 -9.74 -22.23
C HIS A 98 11.45 -9.76 -21.53
N THR A 99 10.66 -10.82 -21.73
CA THR A 99 9.36 -10.99 -21.05
C THR A 99 9.47 -10.97 -19.52
N THR A 100 10.50 -11.61 -18.97
CA THR A 100 10.77 -11.60 -17.53
C THR A 100 11.12 -10.20 -17.03
N ALA A 101 11.89 -9.43 -17.82
CA ALA A 101 12.26 -8.06 -17.47
C ALA A 101 11.03 -7.15 -17.40
N ILE A 102 10.18 -7.18 -18.43
CA ILE A 102 8.91 -6.41 -18.47
C ILE A 102 8.04 -6.76 -17.27
N GLN A 103 7.81 -8.06 -17.02
CA GLN A 103 6.96 -8.47 -15.92
C GLN A 103 7.50 -8.01 -14.58
N ARG A 104 8.81 -8.11 -14.35
CA ARG A 104 9.45 -7.65 -13.10
C ARG A 104 9.30 -6.15 -12.92
N GLU A 105 9.55 -5.36 -13.96
CA GLU A 105 9.43 -3.90 -13.91
C GLU A 105 7.99 -3.49 -13.60
N VAL A 106 7.02 -4.01 -14.34
CA VAL A 106 5.60 -3.66 -14.17
C VAL A 106 5.10 -4.09 -12.79
N ILE A 107 5.47 -5.30 -12.33
CA ILE A 107 5.09 -5.76 -11.00
C ILE A 107 5.63 -4.82 -9.92
N ALA A 108 6.91 -4.47 -9.99
CA ALA A 108 7.54 -3.59 -9.01
C ALA A 108 6.91 -2.18 -9.01
N ARG A 109 6.67 -1.62 -10.20
CA ARG A 109 6.05 -0.31 -10.39
C ARG A 109 4.63 -0.27 -9.82
N GLU A 110 3.78 -1.20 -10.23
CA GLU A 110 2.37 -1.20 -9.84
C GLU A 110 2.17 -1.58 -8.37
N ALA A 111 2.96 -2.52 -7.84
CA ALA A 111 2.93 -2.84 -6.41
C ALA A 111 3.36 -1.64 -5.56
N THR A 112 4.42 -0.92 -5.95
CA THR A 112 4.89 0.28 -5.26
C THR A 112 3.84 1.40 -5.29
N LYS A 113 3.28 1.68 -6.46
CA LYS A 113 2.23 2.69 -6.64
C LYS A 113 1.01 2.39 -5.78
N LYS A 114 0.53 1.15 -5.81
CA LYS A 114 -0.63 0.73 -5.01
C LYS A 114 -0.36 0.81 -3.51
N LEU A 115 0.83 0.40 -3.07
CA LEU A 115 1.26 0.51 -1.68
C LEU A 115 1.30 1.97 -1.21
N ALA A 116 1.84 2.88 -2.02
CA ALA A 116 1.88 4.31 -1.71
C ALA A 116 0.47 4.89 -1.52
N HIS A 117 -0.48 4.54 -2.40
CA HIS A 117 -1.86 4.96 -2.26
C HIS A 117 -2.53 4.42 -0.99
N GLN A 118 -2.32 3.14 -0.65
CA GLN A 118 -2.86 2.57 0.57
C GLN A 118 -2.27 3.20 1.84
N ARG A 119 -0.96 3.47 1.85
CA ARG A 119 -0.31 4.19 2.95
C ARG A 119 -0.85 5.60 3.11
N SER A 120 -1.06 6.32 2.01
CA SER A 120 -1.67 7.65 2.03
C SER A 120 -3.12 7.61 2.55
N ALA A 121 -3.89 6.60 2.15
CA ALA A 121 -5.23 6.34 2.66
C ALA A 121 -5.25 6.07 4.18
N ALA A 122 -4.39 5.17 4.66
CA ALA A 122 -4.26 4.85 6.08
C ALA A 122 -3.80 6.07 6.90
N HIS A 123 -2.85 6.85 6.37
CA HIS A 123 -2.39 8.09 7.01
C HIS A 123 -3.52 9.11 7.12
N THR A 124 -4.22 9.37 6.01
CA THR A 124 -5.35 10.31 5.97
C THR A 124 -6.45 9.90 6.94
N PHE A 125 -6.78 8.61 7.00
CA PHE A 125 -7.76 8.08 7.93
C PHE A 125 -7.34 8.32 9.39
N LEU A 126 -6.10 8.00 9.76
CA LEU A 126 -5.58 8.23 11.12
C LEU A 126 -5.53 9.72 11.48
N VAL A 127 -5.07 10.58 10.57
CA VAL A 127 -5.08 12.04 10.76
C VAL A 127 -6.49 12.57 10.99
N SER A 128 -7.49 12.04 10.26
CA SER A 128 -8.89 12.44 10.45
C SER A 128 -9.42 12.07 11.85
N ALA A 129 -8.87 10.99 12.45
CA ALA A 129 -9.27 10.49 13.76
C ALA A 129 -8.64 11.23 14.94
N ILE A 130 -7.73 12.17 14.71
CA ILE A 130 -7.05 12.93 15.79
C ILE A 130 -7.34 14.43 15.70
N SER A 131 -7.30 15.10 16.85
CA SER A 131 -7.50 16.55 16.99
C SER A 131 -6.42 17.37 16.26
N THR A 132 -6.74 18.63 15.94
CA THR A 132 -5.80 19.56 15.28
C THR A 132 -4.48 19.71 16.03
N ASN A 133 -4.50 19.65 17.37
CA ASN A 133 -3.28 19.75 18.18
C ASN A 133 -2.36 18.54 17.96
N LEU A 134 -2.91 17.33 18.00
CA LEU A 134 -2.15 16.11 17.71
C LEU A 134 -1.67 16.07 16.25
N ARG A 135 -2.48 16.56 15.30
CA ARG A 135 -2.05 16.69 13.89
C ARG A 135 -0.83 17.57 13.75
N ARG A 136 -0.81 18.72 14.44
CA ARG A 136 0.34 19.64 14.43
C ARG A 136 1.57 19.00 15.09
N LEU A 137 1.37 18.31 16.21
CA LEU A 137 2.45 17.64 16.93
C LEU A 137 3.15 16.58 16.07
N TYR A 138 2.38 15.78 15.32
CA TYR A 138 2.89 14.69 14.51
C TYR A 138 2.93 14.99 13.01
N GLN A 139 2.96 16.28 12.62
CA GLN A 139 2.88 16.68 11.21
C GLN A 139 4.04 16.16 10.35
N ALA A 140 5.18 15.84 10.96
CA ALA A 140 6.34 15.28 10.27
C ALA A 140 6.27 13.74 10.09
N THR A 141 5.34 13.06 10.77
CA THR A 141 5.21 11.61 10.73
C THR A 141 4.28 11.20 9.60
N THR A 142 4.85 10.64 8.53
CA THR A 142 4.10 10.20 7.34
C THR A 142 3.77 8.70 7.35
N CYS A 143 4.52 7.90 8.12
CA CYS A 143 4.28 6.48 8.26
C CYS A 143 3.07 6.21 9.20
N PRO A 144 2.01 5.53 8.73
CA PRO A 144 0.84 5.24 9.56
C PRO A 144 1.15 4.45 10.83
N PHE A 145 2.05 3.46 10.73
CA PHE A 145 2.49 2.63 11.86
C PHE A 145 3.18 3.50 12.92
N GLU A 146 4.16 4.31 12.52
CA GLU A 146 4.90 5.18 13.45
C GLU A 146 3.99 6.22 14.11
N LEU A 147 3.06 6.81 13.34
CA LEU A 147 2.08 7.75 13.87
C LEU A 147 1.19 7.09 14.92
N PHE A 148 0.71 5.87 14.64
CA PHE A 148 -0.12 5.13 15.59
C PHE A 148 0.66 4.74 16.85
N GLU A 149 1.91 4.30 16.72
CA GLU A 149 2.78 4.00 17.85
C GLU A 149 3.07 5.26 18.70
N HIS A 150 3.33 6.42 18.08
CA HIS A 150 3.51 7.67 18.81
C HIS A 150 2.27 8.06 19.64
N ILE A 151 1.08 7.86 19.07
CA ILE A 151 -0.18 8.06 19.78
C ILE A 151 -0.28 7.07 20.95
N LYS A 152 -0.08 5.77 20.70
CA LYS A 152 -0.10 4.75 21.75
C LYS A 152 0.84 5.09 22.89
N THR A 153 2.12 5.34 22.61
CA THR A 153 3.11 5.69 23.65
C THR A 153 2.65 6.91 24.46
N ARG A 154 2.15 7.96 23.81
CA ARG A 154 1.69 9.17 24.50
C ARG A 154 0.57 8.89 25.51
N PHE A 155 -0.42 8.08 25.13
CA PHE A 155 -1.61 7.85 25.96
C PHE A 155 -1.48 6.63 26.88
N GLU A 156 -0.64 5.66 26.55
CA GLU A 156 -0.41 4.45 27.37
C GLU A 156 0.75 4.61 28.36
N SER A 157 1.75 5.45 28.06
CA SER A 157 2.86 5.74 29.00
C SER A 157 2.56 6.87 29.99
N ASN A 158 1.43 7.57 29.84
CA ASN A 158 0.87 8.45 30.85
C ASN A 158 -0.37 7.79 31.48
N PRO A 159 -0.20 6.84 32.41
CA PRO A 159 -1.28 6.52 33.32
C PRO A 159 -1.48 7.78 34.19
N MET A 160 -2.41 8.66 33.80
CA MET A 160 -2.90 9.66 34.73
C MET A 160 -3.38 8.89 35.97
N ASP A 161 -2.79 9.19 37.12
CA ASP A 161 -3.18 8.66 38.41
C ASP A 161 -4.71 8.75 38.53
N ASN A 162 -5.36 7.58 38.61
CA ASN A 162 -6.77 7.47 38.92
C ASN A 162 -6.98 8.03 40.33
N ASN A 163 -7.41 9.28 40.43
CA ASN A 163 -8.08 9.83 41.60
C ASN A 163 -9.59 9.87 41.36
#